data_AF-A0A9C9MZW1-F1
#
_entry.id   AF-A0A9C9MZW1-F1
#
_cell.length_a   1.000
_cell.length_b   1.000
_cell.length_c   1.000
_cell.angle_alpha   90.00
_cell.angle_beta   90.00
_cell.angle_gamma   90.00
#
_symmetry.space_group_name_H-M   'P 1'
#
loop_
_entity.id
_entity.type
_entity.pdbx_description
1 polymer ?
#
loop_
_entity_poly.entity_id
_entity_poly.type
_entity_poly.pdbx_seq_one_letter_code
_entity_poly.pdbx_strand_id
1 'polypeptide(L)'
;MGKFLESEKINQAHFKATSPTISGSARSDGIYKGKPRPFCLPRDYAQQENLYPPIREKAMQFWADHHIKWHDGQDGKPSNHLCSSMVCGVNFLFPFADQPDALAETLRPFYPTLKRMLPVESGSY
;
A
#
# COMPACT_ATOMS: atom_id res chain seq x y z
N MET A 1 -11.00 6.75 -18.89
CA MET A 1 -10.46 5.95 -17.77
C MET A 1 -10.69 4.48 -18.11
N GLY A 2 -9.72 3.59 -17.89
CA GLY A 2 -9.82 2.19 -18.33
C GLY A 2 -10.84 1.37 -17.51
N LYS A 3 -11.50 0.38 -18.13
CA LYS A 3 -12.52 -0.48 -17.51
C LYS A 3 -12.05 -1.09 -16.18
N PHE A 4 -10.78 -1.52 -16.12
CA PHE A 4 -10.16 -2.09 -14.92
C PHE A 4 -10.14 -1.11 -13.74
N LEU A 5 -9.78 0.14 -13.96
CA LEU A 5 -9.71 1.11 -12.86
C LEU A 5 -11.10 1.42 -12.29
N GLU A 6 -12.15 1.40 -13.11
CA GLU A 6 -13.51 1.58 -12.61
C GLU A 6 -14.00 0.37 -11.80
N SER A 7 -13.67 -0.86 -12.20
CA SER A 7 -13.98 -2.04 -11.38
C SER A 7 -13.19 -2.04 -10.07
N GLU A 8 -11.91 -1.66 -10.10
CA GLU A 8 -11.09 -1.62 -8.89
C GLU A 8 -11.57 -0.58 -7.88
N LYS A 9 -12.12 0.55 -8.31
CA LYS A 9 -12.75 1.51 -7.38
C LYS A 9 -13.90 0.88 -6.60
N ILE A 10 -14.70 0.02 -7.24
CA ILE A 10 -15.80 -0.70 -6.58
C ILE A 10 -15.22 -1.73 -5.60
N ASN A 11 -14.24 -2.51 -6.04
CA ASN A 11 -13.57 -3.52 -5.20
C ASN A 11 -12.91 -2.89 -3.98
N GLN A 12 -12.22 -1.76 -4.14
CA GLN A 12 -11.55 -1.07 -3.04
C GLN A 12 -12.53 -0.40 -2.08
N ALA A 13 -13.66 0.11 -2.56
CA ALA A 13 -14.73 0.58 -1.69
C ALA A 13 -15.32 -0.57 -0.85
N HIS A 14 -15.51 -1.75 -1.44
CA HIS A 14 -15.95 -2.94 -0.72
C HIS A 14 -14.91 -3.43 0.29
N PHE A 15 -13.63 -3.49 -0.09
CA PHE A 15 -12.53 -3.82 0.81
C PHE A 15 -12.50 -2.88 2.01
N LYS A 16 -12.54 -1.56 1.78
CA LYS A 16 -12.60 -0.55 2.85
C LYS A 16 -13.74 -0.81 3.83
N ALA A 17 -14.94 -1.11 3.31
CA ALA A 17 -16.13 -1.32 4.13
C ALA A 17 -16.08 -2.60 4.99
N THR A 18 -15.36 -3.63 4.54
CA THR A 18 -15.40 -4.98 5.13
C THR A 18 -14.10 -5.40 5.81
N SER A 19 -12.97 -4.75 5.49
CA SER A 19 -11.66 -5.16 5.98
C SER A 19 -11.55 -4.99 7.50
N PRO A 20 -10.97 -5.98 8.21
CA PRO A 20 -10.68 -5.86 9.64
C PRO A 20 -9.49 -4.91 9.91
N THR A 21 -8.71 -4.54 8.89
CA THR A 21 -7.55 -3.64 9.03
C THR A 21 -7.92 -2.16 8.90
N ILE A 22 -9.18 -1.86 8.58
CA ILE A 22 -9.74 -0.52 8.43
C ILE A 22 -10.78 -0.28 9.54
N SER A 23 -10.52 0.72 10.38
CA SER A 23 -11.35 1.14 11.49
C SER A 23 -12.69 1.72 11.02
N GLY A 24 -13.71 1.70 11.87
CA GLY A 24 -15.02 2.25 11.55
C GLY A 24 -14.96 3.72 11.10
N SER A 25 -14.12 4.54 11.74
CA SER A 25 -13.96 5.96 11.40
C SER A 25 -13.32 6.16 10.02
N ALA A 26 -12.37 5.31 9.65
CA ALA A 26 -11.72 5.34 8.34
C ALA A 26 -12.59 4.82 7.19
N ARG A 27 -13.76 4.21 7.48
CA ARG A 27 -14.72 3.74 6.46
C ARG A 27 -15.50 4.88 5.80
N SER A 28 -15.55 6.06 6.41
CA SER A 28 -16.18 7.25 5.83
C SER A 28 -15.44 7.73 4.56
N ASP A 29 -16.17 8.37 3.64
CA ASP A 29 -15.61 8.80 2.35
C ASP A 29 -14.46 9.81 2.51
N GLY A 30 -13.34 9.51 1.87
CA GLY A 30 -12.20 10.42 1.77
C GLY A 30 -12.39 11.46 0.68
N ILE A 31 -11.86 12.67 0.90
CA ILE A 31 -11.82 13.71 -0.13
C ILE A 31 -10.60 13.49 -1.04
N TYR A 32 -10.85 13.29 -2.32
CA TYR A 32 -9.82 13.23 -3.36
C TYR A 32 -10.20 14.14 -4.53
N LYS A 33 -9.28 15.05 -4.89
CA LYS A 33 -9.51 16.12 -5.89
C LYS A 33 -10.80 16.91 -5.66
N GLY A 34 -11.03 17.29 -4.40
CA GLY A 34 -12.17 18.11 -3.97
C GLY A 34 -13.52 17.39 -3.92
N LYS A 35 -13.56 16.06 -4.13
CA LYS A 35 -14.80 15.28 -4.14
C LYS A 35 -14.71 14.13 -3.12
N PRO A 36 -15.79 13.83 -2.39
CA PRO A 36 -15.87 12.59 -1.62
C PRO A 36 -15.82 11.39 -2.55
N ARG A 37 -15.02 10.39 -2.16
CA ARG A 37 -14.83 9.15 -2.90
C ARG A 37 -14.93 7.96 -1.93
N PRO A 38 -15.77 6.96 -2.23
CA PRO A 38 -15.95 5.81 -1.34
C PRO A 38 -14.70 4.92 -1.23
N PHE A 39 -13.88 4.88 -2.28
CA PHE A 39 -12.60 4.16 -2.32
C PHE A 39 -11.40 5.00 -1.81
N CYS A 40 -11.64 6.15 -1.20
CA CYS A 40 -10.61 6.93 -0.52
C CYS A 40 -10.84 6.91 0.99
N LEU A 41 -9.77 6.82 1.77
CA LEU A 41 -9.82 6.99 3.22
C LEU A 41 -9.89 8.48 3.58
N PRO A 42 -10.47 8.88 4.72
CA PRO A 42 -10.26 10.22 5.25
C PRO A 42 -8.77 10.41 5.52
N ARG A 43 -8.27 11.63 5.25
CA ARG A 43 -6.82 11.88 5.18
C ARG A 43 -6.09 11.54 6.47
N ASP A 44 -6.72 11.80 7.62
CA ASP A 44 -6.14 11.54 8.93
C ASP A 44 -5.85 10.05 9.18
N TYR A 45 -6.57 9.16 8.48
CA TYR A 45 -6.38 7.71 8.58
C TYR A 45 -5.49 7.14 7.48
N ALA A 46 -5.16 7.90 6.42
CA ALA A 46 -4.45 7.37 5.25
C ALA A 46 -3.09 6.73 5.62
N GLN A 47 -2.31 7.41 6.46
CA GLN A 47 -1.03 6.89 6.97
C GLN A 47 -1.19 5.61 7.78
N GLN A 48 -2.19 5.60 8.65
CA GLN A 48 -2.36 4.51 9.59
C GLN A 48 -3.14 3.36 9.00
N GLU A 49 -3.88 3.50 7.91
CA GLU A 49 -4.84 2.47 7.50
C GLU A 49 -4.78 2.11 6.02
N ASN A 50 -4.18 2.94 5.15
CA ASN A 50 -3.90 2.50 3.78
C ASN A 50 -2.67 1.58 3.67
N LEU A 51 -1.95 1.38 4.78
CA LEU A 51 -0.86 0.43 4.88
C LEU A 51 -1.27 -0.79 5.71
N TYR A 52 -0.76 -1.96 5.34
CA TYR A 52 -0.96 -3.22 6.07
C TYR A 52 -0.37 -3.10 7.50
N PRO A 53 -1.11 -3.45 8.58
CA PRO A 53 -0.70 -3.13 9.95
C PRO A 53 0.74 -3.48 10.34
N PRO A 54 1.25 -4.69 10.05
CA PRO A 54 2.60 -5.09 10.41
C PRO A 54 3.73 -4.26 9.79
N ILE A 55 3.48 -3.53 8.70
CA ILE A 55 4.51 -2.77 7.99
C ILE A 55 4.42 -1.25 8.19
N ARG A 56 3.36 -0.73 8.81
CA ARG A 56 3.06 0.72 8.89
C ARG A 56 4.26 1.54 9.37
N GLU A 57 4.80 1.19 10.53
CA GLU A 57 5.90 1.95 11.15
C GLU A 57 7.19 1.82 10.34
N LYS A 58 7.58 0.59 9.99
CA LYS A 58 8.80 0.32 9.22
C LYS A 58 8.78 0.98 7.83
N ALA A 59 7.67 0.90 7.11
CA ALA A 59 7.54 1.49 5.78
C ALA A 59 7.58 3.03 5.85
N MET A 60 6.90 3.62 6.83
CA MET A 60 6.96 5.07 7.04
C MET A 60 8.36 5.57 7.37
N GLN A 61 9.08 4.84 8.25
CA GLN A 61 10.45 5.17 8.62
C GLN A 61 11.39 5.06 7.40
N PHE A 62 11.30 3.97 6.64
CA PHE A 62 12.09 3.78 5.42
C PHE A 62 11.88 4.92 4.42
N TRP A 63 10.63 5.33 4.19
CA TRP A 63 10.32 6.45 3.29
C TRP A 63 10.90 7.77 3.79
N ALA A 64 10.85 8.01 5.11
CA ALA A 64 11.41 9.22 5.71
C ALA A 64 12.94 9.27 5.59
N ASP A 65 13.62 8.17 5.93
CA ASP A 65 15.08 8.04 5.91
C ASP A 65 15.66 8.18 4.50
N HIS A 66 14.96 7.64 3.51
CA HIS A 66 15.37 7.69 2.10
C HIS A 66 14.79 8.90 1.35
N HIS A 67 14.10 9.82 2.05
CA HIS A 67 13.45 11.00 1.48
C HIS A 67 12.54 10.71 0.28
N ILE A 68 11.86 9.56 0.30
CA ILE A 68 10.97 9.12 -0.77
C ILE A 68 9.64 9.85 -0.64
N LYS A 69 9.20 10.50 -1.73
CA LYS A 69 7.90 11.16 -1.78
C LYS A 69 6.79 10.16 -2.06
N TRP A 70 5.75 10.19 -1.23
CA TRP A 70 4.51 9.46 -1.49
C TRP A 70 3.76 10.07 -2.67
N HIS A 71 3.54 9.29 -3.72
CA HIS A 71 2.76 9.73 -4.87
C HIS A 71 1.30 10.01 -4.46
N ASP A 72 0.79 11.21 -4.78
CA ASP A 72 -0.52 11.70 -4.31
C ASP A 72 -0.70 11.63 -2.77
N GLY A 73 0.40 11.60 -2.03
CA GLY A 73 0.46 11.71 -0.58
C GLY A 73 0.43 13.17 -0.12
N GLN A 74 0.23 13.38 1.19
CA GLN A 74 0.23 14.70 1.81
C GLN A 74 0.98 14.67 3.13
N ASP A 75 1.74 15.72 3.43
CA ASP A 75 2.47 15.87 4.69
C ASP A 75 3.38 14.67 5.02
N GLY A 76 4.04 14.12 4.00
CA GLY A 76 4.91 12.95 4.14
C GLY A 76 4.17 11.63 4.36
N LYS A 77 2.84 11.60 4.20
CA LYS A 77 1.99 10.42 4.40
C LYS A 77 1.60 9.76 3.07
N PRO A 78 1.30 8.44 3.08
CA PRO A 78 0.76 7.72 1.94
C PRO A 78 -0.50 8.39 1.38
N SER A 79 -0.75 8.15 0.08
CA SER A 79 -2.01 8.59 -0.53
C SER A 79 -3.20 8.01 0.22
N ASN A 80 -4.29 8.76 0.30
CA ASN A 80 -5.56 8.26 0.82
C ASN A 80 -6.36 7.44 -0.22
N HIS A 81 -5.88 7.38 -1.46
CA HIS A 81 -6.53 6.68 -2.56
C HIS A 81 -6.18 5.18 -2.53
N LEU A 82 -7.16 4.30 -2.33
CA LEU A 82 -6.91 2.86 -2.19
C LEU A 82 -6.43 2.19 -3.49
N CYS A 83 -6.75 2.72 -4.67
CA CYS A 83 -6.14 2.26 -5.93
C CYS A 83 -4.75 2.87 -6.23
N SER A 84 -4.06 3.45 -5.24
CA SER A 84 -2.72 4.00 -5.45
C SER A 84 -1.72 2.86 -5.74
N SER A 85 -1.02 2.94 -6.87
CA SER A 85 -0.04 1.92 -7.28
C SER A 85 1.15 1.84 -6.33
N MET A 86 1.61 2.98 -5.79
CA MET A 86 2.71 3.01 -4.83
C MET A 86 2.30 2.33 -3.52
N VAL A 87 1.12 2.68 -2.98
CA VAL A 87 0.63 2.06 -1.74
C VAL A 87 0.36 0.57 -1.92
N CYS A 88 -0.22 0.19 -3.06
CA CYS A 88 -0.38 -1.21 -3.45
C CYS A 88 0.97 -1.95 -3.43
N GLY A 89 1.98 -1.42 -4.13
CA GLY A 89 3.32 -2.02 -4.17
C GLY A 89 3.94 -2.19 -2.78
N VAL A 90 3.82 -1.17 -1.92
CA VAL A 90 4.31 -1.24 -0.52
C VAL A 90 3.59 -2.35 0.25
N ASN A 91 2.26 -2.43 0.16
CA ASN A 91 1.50 -3.47 0.85
C ASN A 91 1.83 -4.89 0.37
N PHE A 92 2.18 -5.06 -0.91
CA PHE A 92 2.53 -6.36 -1.48
C PHE A 92 3.97 -6.79 -1.18
N LEU A 93 4.93 -5.87 -1.30
CA LEU A 93 6.36 -6.23 -1.32
C LEU A 93 7.08 -5.90 -0.01
N PHE A 94 6.71 -4.81 0.66
CA PHE A 94 7.40 -4.39 1.88
C PHE A 94 7.30 -5.40 3.04
N PRO A 95 6.24 -6.24 3.18
CA PRO A 95 6.25 -7.32 4.16
C PRO A 95 7.41 -8.30 3.99
N PHE A 96 8.00 -8.36 2.80
CA PHE A 96 9.13 -9.22 2.47
C PHE A 96 10.48 -8.51 2.48
N ALA A 97 10.54 -7.22 2.83
CA ALA A 97 11.75 -6.41 2.76
C ALA A 97 12.91 -6.99 3.61
N ASP A 98 12.60 -7.75 4.66
CA ASP A 98 13.54 -8.49 5.51
C ASP A 98 13.36 -10.03 5.44
N GLN A 99 12.60 -10.53 4.45
CA GLN A 99 12.27 -11.95 4.30
C GLN A 99 12.58 -12.47 2.87
N PRO A 100 13.87 -12.52 2.47
CA PRO A 100 14.26 -12.90 1.10
C PRO A 100 13.79 -14.29 0.69
N ASP A 101 13.84 -15.27 1.60
CA ASP A 101 13.42 -16.63 1.30
C ASP A 101 11.91 -16.70 1.08
N ALA A 102 11.12 -16.00 1.89
CA ALA A 102 9.66 -15.94 1.73
C ALA A 102 9.25 -15.23 0.42
N LEU A 103 9.98 -14.18 0.02
CA LEU A 103 9.78 -13.54 -1.28
C LEU A 103 10.10 -14.50 -2.42
N ALA A 104 11.23 -15.21 -2.33
CA ALA A 104 11.63 -16.21 -3.31
C ALA A 104 10.57 -17.32 -3.46
N GLU A 105 10.06 -17.86 -2.34
CA GLU A 105 8.98 -18.86 -2.34
C GLU A 105 7.71 -18.32 -3.04
N THR A 106 7.32 -17.08 -2.75
CA THR A 106 6.13 -16.44 -3.33
C THR A 106 6.26 -16.27 -4.86
N LEU A 107 7.46 -15.96 -5.34
CA LEU A 107 7.73 -15.68 -6.76
C LEU A 107 8.05 -16.93 -7.58
N ARG A 108 8.52 -18.02 -6.96
CA ARG A 108 8.96 -19.23 -7.68
C ARG A 108 7.92 -19.88 -8.59
N PRO A 109 6.60 -19.85 -8.30
CA PRO A 109 5.59 -20.34 -9.23
C PRO A 109 5.61 -19.63 -10.60
N PHE A 110 6.07 -18.37 -10.64
CA PHE A 110 6.18 -17.57 -11.87
C PHE A 110 7.60 -17.55 -12.44
N TYR A 111 8.60 -17.74 -11.57
CA TYR A 111 10.02 -17.76 -11.93
C TYR A 111 10.69 -19.04 -11.42
N PRO A 112 10.48 -20.20 -12.08
CA PRO A 112 10.95 -21.49 -11.56
C PRO A 112 12.48 -21.61 -11.44
N THR A 113 13.22 -20.78 -12.16
CA THR A 113 14.70 -20.75 -12.15
C THR A 113 15.27 -19.72 -11.17
N LEU A 114 14.43 -19.05 -10.36
CA LEU A 114 14.85 -18.11 -9.33
C LEU A 114 15.77 -18.82 -8.33
N LYS A 115 17.01 -18.34 -8.23
CA LYS A 115 18.02 -18.93 -7.34
C LYS A 115 18.08 -18.28 -5.95
N ARG A 116 18.04 -16.94 -5.90
CA ARG A 116 18.09 -16.16 -4.66
C ARG A 116 17.56 -14.74 -4.90
N MET A 117 17.04 -14.12 -3.85
CA MET A 117 16.81 -12.68 -3.83
C MET A 117 18.13 -11.95 -3.60
N LEU A 118 18.26 -10.77 -4.20
CA LEU A 118 19.40 -9.87 -3.99
C LEU A 118 18.92 -8.66 -3.19
N PRO A 119 19.74 -8.13 -2.27
CA PRO A 119 19.37 -6.92 -1.57
C PRO A 119 19.30 -5.73 -2.54
N VAL A 120 18.42 -4.79 -2.24
CA VAL A 120 18.20 -3.56 -3.01
C VAL A 120 18.87 -2.37 -2.33
N GLU A 121 18.34 -1.92 -1.18
CA GLU A 121 18.84 -0.77 -0.43
C GLU A 121 18.93 -1.10 1.06
N SER A 122 19.95 -0.57 1.75
CA SER A 122 20.10 -0.69 3.22
C SER A 122 20.05 -2.12 3.78
N GLY A 123 20.36 -3.12 2.95
CA GLY A 123 20.27 -4.54 3.31
C GLY A 123 18.86 -5.14 3.25
N SER A 124 17.86 -4.38 2.79
CA SER A 124 16.52 -4.87 2.46
C SER A 124 16.49 -5.56 1.09
N TYR A 125 15.49 -6.42 0.88
CA TYR A 125 15.31 -7.28 -0.30
C TYR A 125 14.08 -6.93 -1.14
#